data_AF-A0A2V5QUI8-F1
#
_entry.id   AF-A0A2V5QUI8-F1
#
_cell.length_a   1.000
_cell.length_b   1.000
_cell.length_c   1.000
_cell.angle_alpha   90.00
_cell.angle_beta   90.00
_cell.angle_gamma   90.00
#
_symmetry.space_group_name_H-M   'P 1'
#
loop_
_entity.id
_entity.type
_entity.pdbx_description
1 polymer ?
#
loop_
_entity_poly.entity_id
_entity_poly.type
_entity_poly.pdbx_seq_one_letter_code
_entity_poly.pdbx_strand_id
1 'polypeptide(L)'
;MDRLEKIVEQMESGKLPLEDLIVRYEEGMNLVKICQERLANAEQKIEIIARNSAGKTVVKDFEPTQEPAAPAGIPDEPQKTNDEINLF
;
A
#
# COMPACT_ATOMS: atom_id res chain seq x y z
N MET A 1 -14.13 -19.73 -5.29
CA MET A 1 -13.07 -20.64 -4.78
C MET A 1 -12.94 -21.86 -5.68
N ASP A 2 -14.03 -22.21 -6.37
CA ASP A 2 -14.26 -23.33 -7.28
C ASP A 2 -13.17 -23.56 -8.33
N ARG A 3 -12.46 -22.50 -8.75
CA ARG A 3 -11.36 -22.64 -9.71
C ARG A 3 -10.10 -23.23 -9.07
N LEU A 4 -9.75 -22.77 -7.86
CA LEU A 4 -8.59 -23.29 -7.14
C LEU A 4 -8.82 -24.76 -6.74
N GLU A 5 -10.03 -25.09 -6.30
CA GLU A 5 -10.43 -26.47 -5.99
C GLU A 5 -10.29 -27.40 -7.20
N LYS A 6 -10.79 -26.97 -8.37
CA LYS A 6 -10.63 -27.73 -9.62
C LYS A 6 -9.16 -27.90 -10.03
N ILE A 7 -8.32 -26.89 -9.81
CA ILE A 7 -6.88 -26.98 -10.10
C ILE A 7 -6.23 -28.02 -9.19
N VAL A 8 -6.56 -28.00 -7.89
CA VAL A 8 -6.06 -28.99 -6.92
C VAL A 8 -6.50 -30.39 -7.31
N GLU A 9 -7.79 -30.62 -7.59
CA GLU A 9 -8.31 -31.91 -8.04
C GLU A 9 -7.59 -32.42 -9.30
N GLN A 10 -7.33 -31.52 -10.26
CA GLN A 10 -6.59 -31.85 -11.48
C GLN A 10 -5.15 -32.28 -11.13
N MET A 11 -4.43 -31.49 -10.34
CA MET A 11 -3.04 -31.79 -9.96
C MET A 11 -2.93 -33.10 -9.15
N GLU A 12 -3.86 -33.36 -8.24
CA GLU A 12 -3.90 -34.58 -7.42
C GLU A 12 -4.24 -35.84 -8.24
N SER A 13 -4.91 -35.69 -9.38
CA SER A 13 -5.22 -36.83 -10.26
C SER A 13 -3.98 -37.52 -10.82
N GLY A 14 -2.82 -36.85 -10.85
CA GLY A 14 -1.55 -37.39 -11.35
C GLY A 14 -1.51 -37.67 -12.85
N LYS A 15 -2.54 -37.26 -13.61
CA LYS A 15 -2.68 -37.54 -15.05
C LYS A 15 -2.16 -36.42 -15.95
N LEU A 16 -1.70 -35.30 -15.38
CA LEU A 16 -1.22 -34.18 -16.17
C LEU A 16 0.26 -34.35 -16.53
N PRO A 17 0.65 -34.01 -17.78
CA PRO A 17 2.04 -33.89 -18.14
C PRO A 17 2.71 -32.76 -17.33
N LEU A 18 4.04 -32.81 -17.25
CA LEU A 18 4.82 -31.89 -16.42
C LEU A 18 4.61 -30.43 -16.81
N GLU A 19 4.55 -30.11 -18.12
CA GLU A 19 4.31 -28.74 -18.57
C GLU A 19 2.97 -28.21 -18.04
N ASP A 20 1.91 -29.03 -18.11
CA ASP A 20 0.60 -28.63 -17.64
C ASP A 20 0.56 -28.48 -16.10
N LEU A 21 1.29 -29.32 -15.37
CA LEU A 21 1.41 -29.19 -13.90
C LEU A 21 2.02 -27.85 -13.49
N ILE A 22 3.04 -27.38 -14.22
CA ILE A 22 3.68 -26.09 -13.97
C ILE A 22 2.67 -24.95 -14.20
N VAL A 23 1.97 -24.97 -15.34
CA VAL A 23 0.94 -23.97 -15.66
C VAL A 23 -0.17 -23.94 -14.60
N ARG A 24 -0.64 -25.11 -14.17
CA ARG A 24 -1.68 -25.23 -13.13
C ARG A 24 -1.21 -24.72 -11.78
N TYR A 25 0.04 -25.01 -11.42
CA TYR A 25 0.64 -24.51 -10.18
C TYR A 25 0.73 -22.98 -10.16
N GLU A 26 1.19 -22.36 -11.26
CA GLU A 26 1.25 -20.90 -11.38
C GLU A 26 -0.14 -20.26 -11.28
N GLU A 27 -1.14 -20.85 -11.96
CA GLU A 27 -2.54 -20.43 -11.85
C GLU A 27 -3.04 -20.52 -10.41
N GLY A 28 -2.77 -21.63 -9.72
CA GLY A 28 -3.11 -21.85 -8.32
C GLY A 28 -2.49 -20.81 -7.39
N MET A 29 -1.20 -20.51 -7.55
CA MET A 29 -0.48 -19.52 -6.74
C MET A 29 -1.05 -18.11 -6.91
N ASN A 30 -1.41 -17.73 -8.14
CA ASN A 30 -2.06 -16.45 -8.40
C ASN A 30 -3.43 -16.35 -7.71
N LEU A 31 -4.23 -17.42 -7.75
CA LEU A 31 -5.52 -17.45 -7.07
C LEU A 31 -5.38 -17.37 -5.54
N VAL A 32 -4.38 -18.05 -4.96
CA VAL A 32 -4.07 -17.98 -3.52
C VAL A 32 -3.73 -16.55 -3.13
N LYS A 33 -2.87 -15.87 -3.89
CA LYS A 33 -2.51 -14.47 -3.64
C LYS A 33 -3.74 -13.55 -3.63
N ILE A 34 -4.62 -13.69 -4.62
CA ILE A 34 -5.87 -12.91 -4.69
C ILE A 34 -6.74 -13.16 -3.46
N CYS A 35 -6.87 -14.41 -3.01
CA CYS A 35 -7.64 -14.72 -1.81
C CYS A 35 -7.06 -14.08 -0.55
N GLN A 36 -5.74 -14.10 -0.40
CA GLN A 36 -5.05 -13.46 0.72
C GLN A 36 -5.27 -11.94 0.73
N GLU A 37 -5.18 -11.28 -0.42
CA GLU A 37 -5.45 -9.84 -0.55
C GLU A 37 -6.89 -9.49 -0.18
N ARG A 38 -7.85 -10.33 -0.60
CA ARG A 38 -9.27 -10.15 -0.24
C ARG A 38 -9.51 -10.32 1.26
N LEU A 39 -8.86 -11.31 1.89
CA LEU A 39 -8.95 -11.53 3.33
C LEU A 39 -8.36 -10.34 4.09
N ALA A 40 -7.17 -9.89 3.73
CA ALA A 40 -6.54 -8.71 4.34
C ALA A 40 -7.42 -7.45 4.23
N ASN A 41 -8.05 -7.23 3.07
CA ASN A 41 -8.97 -6.10 2.89
C ASN A 41 -10.24 -6.24 3.75
N ALA A 42 -10.77 -7.45 3.89
CA ALA A 42 -11.93 -7.70 4.75
C ALA A 42 -11.59 -7.48 6.23
N GLU A 43 -10.44 -7.96 6.69
CA GLU A 43 -9.94 -7.75 8.05
C GLU A 43 -9.77 -6.25 8.35
N GLN A 44 -9.14 -5.50 7.44
CA GLN A 44 -8.98 -4.05 7.60
C GLN A 44 -10.33 -3.34 7.69
N LYS A 45 -11.32 -3.73 6.87
CA LYS A 45 -12.67 -3.16 6.93
C LYS A 45 -13.36 -3.45 8.25
N ILE A 46 -13.27 -4.68 8.75
CA ILE A 46 -13.81 -5.08 10.05
C ILE A 46 -13.17 -4.24 11.16
N GLU A 47 -11.86 -4.06 11.12
CA GLU A 47 -11.12 -3.28 12.10
C GLU A 47 -11.56 -1.80 12.12
N ILE A 48 -11.75 -1.18 10.94
CA ILE A 48 -12.26 0.19 10.83
C ILE A 48 -13.68 0.28 11.40
N ILE A 49 -14.58 -0.64 11.03
CA ILE A 49 -15.97 -0.65 11.54
C ILE A 49 -15.97 -0.83 13.07
N ALA A 50 -15.14 -1.73 13.60
CA ALA A 50 -15.02 -1.99 15.03
C ALA A 50 -14.50 -0.76 15.80
N ARG A 51 -13.47 -0.08 15.29
CA ARG A 51 -12.94 1.17 15.88
C ARG A 51 -14.00 2.27 15.87
N ASN A 52 -14.73 2.43 14.76
CA ASN A 52 -15.81 3.40 14.63
C ASN A 52 -16.97 3.11 15.60
N SER A 53 -17.36 1.84 15.74
CA SER A 53 -18.41 1.42 16.67
C SER A 53 -18.01 1.56 18.14
N ALA A 54 -16.72 1.45 18.45
CA ALA A 54 -16.16 1.67 19.78
C ALA A 54 -15.89 3.15 20.10
N GLY A 55 -16.30 4.09 19.23
CA GLY A 55 -16.15 5.53 19.43
C GLY A 55 -14.72 6.05 19.33
N LYS A 56 -13.78 5.28 18.77
CA LYS A 56 -12.38 5.70 18.61
C LYS A 56 -12.20 6.40 17.27
N THR A 57 -11.89 7.69 17.32
CA THR A 57 -11.76 8.58 16.17
C THR A 57 -10.70 8.11 15.18
N VAL A 58 -11.08 8.01 13.90
CA VAL A 58 -10.15 7.80 12.79
C VAL A 58 -9.55 9.16 12.44
N VAL A 59 -8.34 9.43 12.91
CA VAL A 59 -7.53 10.54 12.39
C VAL A 59 -7.02 10.10 11.02
N LYS A 60 -7.66 10.60 9.97
CA LYS A 60 -7.08 10.56 8.63
C LYS A 60 -6.16 11.79 8.57
N ASP A 61 -4.86 11.55 8.52
CA ASP A 61 -3.88 12.64 8.45
C ASP A 61 -4.24 13.57 7.28
N PHE A 62 -4.41 14.84 7.61
CA PHE A 62 -4.75 15.89 6.69
C PHE A 62 -3.47 16.29 5.94
N GLU A 63 -3.34 15.86 4.69
CA GLU A 63 -2.36 16.43 3.76
C GLU A 63 -2.74 17.91 3.56
N PRO A 64 -1.87 18.87 3.94
CA PRO A 64 -2.20 20.28 3.76
C PRO A 64 -2.26 20.57 2.27
N THR A 65 -3.45 20.92 1.80
CA THR A 65 -3.65 21.54 0.48
C THR A 65 -2.67 22.71 0.35
N GLN A 66 -1.72 22.60 -0.58
CA GLN A 66 -0.94 23.75 -1.01
C GLN A 66 -1.90 24.76 -1.65
N GLU A 67 -2.05 25.88 -0.95
CA GLU A 67 -2.80 27.05 -1.41
C GLU A 67 -2.17 27.59 -2.70
N PRO A 68 -2.98 27.92 -3.74
CA PRO A 68 -2.47 28.32 -5.04
C PRO A 68 -1.75 29.67 -4.95
N ALA A 69 -0.60 29.72 -5.61
CA ALA A 69 0.24 30.90 -5.76
C ALA A 69 -0.54 32.15 -6.22
N ALA A 70 -0.25 33.28 -5.57
CA ALA A 70 -0.46 34.62 -6.13
C ALA A 70 0.83 35.44 -6.06
N PRO A 71 1.09 36.35 -7.02
CA PRO A 71 2.44 36.65 -7.51
C PRO A 71 3.07 37.93 -6.95
N ALA A 72 4.40 37.96 -7.05
CA ALA A 72 5.29 39.12 -7.27
C ALA A 72 5.43 40.20 -6.18
N GLY A 73 6.67 40.31 -5.67
CA GLY A 73 7.21 41.49 -4.99
C GLY A 73 8.66 41.30 -4.54
N ILE A 74 9.62 41.48 -5.45
CA ILE A 74 11.07 41.72 -5.18
C ILE A 74 11.19 43.25 -4.96
N PRO A 75 12.00 43.82 -4.03
CA PRO A 75 13.48 43.71 -3.94
C PRO A 75 14.02 43.74 -2.48
N ASP A 76 15.28 43.63 -2.10
CA ASP A 76 16.60 43.89 -2.68
C ASP A 76 17.62 43.20 -1.74
N GLU A 77 18.71 42.61 -2.24
CA GLU A 77 19.94 42.34 -1.45
C GLU A 77 20.74 43.68 -1.37
N PRO A 78 21.86 43.85 -0.62
CA PRO A 78 22.61 42.94 0.27
C PRO A 78 23.04 43.59 1.60
N GLN A 79 23.59 42.83 2.56
CA GLN A 79 24.62 43.37 3.48
C GLN A 79 25.42 42.26 4.19
N LYS A 80 26.71 42.18 3.83
CA LYS A 80 27.80 41.59 4.62
C LYS A 80 28.15 42.51 5.79
N THR A 81 28.30 41.97 7.00
CA THR A 81 29.19 42.47 8.07
C THR A 81 29.27 41.37 9.14
N ASN A 82 30.44 40.76 9.34
CA ASN A 82 31.36 40.99 10.47
C ASN A 82 30.96 40.17 11.73
N ASP A 83 31.83 39.54 12.52
CA ASP A 83 33.27 39.66 12.71
C ASP A 83 33.82 38.32 13.22
N GLU A 84 35.06 38.01 12.83
CA GLU A 84 35.93 37.12 13.58
C GLU A 84 36.23 37.74 14.96
N ILE A 85 35.94 37.03 16.05
CA ILE A 85 36.73 37.17 17.28
C ILE A 85 36.98 35.77 17.87
N ASN A 86 38.24 35.35 17.74
CA ASN A 86 38.95 34.30 18.47
C ASN A 86 38.58 34.23 19.97
N LEU A 87 38.73 33.05 20.59
CA LEU A 87 39.92 32.72 21.40
C LEU A 87 39.65 31.46 22.25
N PHE A 88 40.62 30.53 22.19
CA PHE A 88 40.76 29.22 22.84
C PHE A 88 40.29 28.00 22.03
#